data_AF-A0A3C1BGB6-F1
#
_entry.id   AF-A0A3C1BGB6-F1
#
_cell.length_a   1.000
_cell.length_b   1.000
_cell.length_c   1.000
_cell.angle_alpha   90.00
_cell.angle_beta   90.00
_cell.angle_gamma   90.00
#
_symmetry.space_group_name_H-M   'P 1'
#
loop_
_entity.id
_entity.type
_entity.pdbx_description
1 polymer ?
#
loop_
_entity_poly.entity_id
_entity_poly.type
_entity_poly.pdbx_seq_one_letter_code
_entity_poly.pdbx_strand_id
1 'polypeptide(L)'
;MIPEEVFKRRPRHNNTPESILLIIANFIVVAVAESLFVNKHHVSWFFWIIIGLLAVYNFFTIRKYREEFNKLTVISYALSVAILIAVFFLMR
;
A
#
# COMPACT_ATOMS: atom_id res chain seq x y z
N MET A 1 12.49 38.91 11.64
CA MET A 1 13.13 37.84 10.84
C MET A 1 12.79 36.53 11.52
N ILE A 2 12.05 35.66 10.83
CA ILE A 2 11.72 34.33 11.35
C ILE A 2 13.02 33.51 11.30
N PRO A 3 13.43 32.81 12.36
CA PRO A 3 14.72 32.14 12.37
C PRO A 3 14.82 31.10 11.24
N GLU A 4 15.83 31.22 10.37
CA GLU A 4 16.13 30.25 9.30
C GLU A 4 16.28 28.80 9.83
N GLU A 5 16.59 28.63 11.12
CA GLU A 5 16.71 27.35 11.81
C GLU A 5 15.40 26.51 11.78
N VAL A 6 14.23 27.16 11.73
CA VAL A 6 12.92 26.47 11.82
C VAL A 6 12.58 25.74 10.51
N PHE A 7 13.10 26.22 9.38
CA PHE A 7 12.82 25.69 8.04
C PHE A 7 13.97 24.91 7.42
N LYS A 8 15.02 24.57 8.17
CA LYS A 8 16.02 23.58 7.73
C LYS A 8 15.30 22.23 7.52
N ARG A 9 14.79 21.98 6.31
CA ARG A 9 14.42 20.65 5.86
C ARG A 9 15.65 19.77 6.09
N ARG A 10 15.59 18.89 7.09
CA ARG A 10 16.65 17.88 7.25
C ARG A 10 16.68 17.08 5.94
N PRO A 11 17.84 16.96 5.28
CA PRO A 11 17.98 16.02 4.17
C PRO A 11 17.53 14.64 4.67
N ARG A 12 16.54 14.01 4.01
CA ARG A 12 15.83 12.77 4.43
C ARG A 12 14.79 12.89 5.56
N HIS A 13 14.21 14.06 5.84
CA HIS A 13 12.96 14.11 6.60
C HIS A 13 11.80 13.61 5.73
N ASN A 14 11.66 12.29 5.63
CA ASN A 14 10.49 11.68 5.04
C ASN A 14 9.40 11.66 6.12
N ASN A 15 8.43 12.55 6.01
CA ASN A 15 7.32 12.65 6.97
C ASN A 15 6.38 11.43 6.88
N THR A 16 6.42 10.70 5.77
CA THR A 16 5.56 9.56 5.51
C THR A 16 6.40 8.34 5.17
N PRO A 17 6.47 7.32 6.05
CA PRO A 17 7.20 6.10 5.76
C PRO A 17 6.72 5.46 4.45
N GLU A 18 7.63 4.91 3.66
CA GLU A 18 7.31 4.25 2.38
C GLU A 18 6.33 3.07 2.56
N SER A 19 6.39 2.40 3.72
CA SER A 19 5.41 1.39 4.10
C SER A 19 3.97 1.92 4.18
N ILE A 20 3.76 3.15 4.68
CA ILE A 20 2.43 3.76 4.76
C ILE A 20 1.92 4.10 3.36
N LEU A 21 2.78 4.65 2.51
CA LEU A 21 2.44 4.91 1.10
C LEU A 21 2.06 3.62 0.37
N LEU A 22 2.81 2.54 0.59
CA LEU A 22 2.53 1.23 0.01
C LEU A 22 1.17 0.67 0.48
N ILE A 23 0.85 0.79 1.76
CA ILE A 23 -0.44 0.36 2.32
C ILE A 23 -1.59 1.15 1.68
N ILE A 24 -1.47 2.48 1.59
CA ILE A 24 -2.49 3.34 0.97
C ILE A 24 -2.69 2.95 -0.50
N ALA A 25 -1.61 2.77 -1.25
CA ALA A 25 -1.66 2.35 -2.64
C ALA A 25 -2.40 1.02 -2.80
N ASN A 26 -2.14 0.04 -1.93
CA ASN A 26 -2.83 -1.25 -1.97
C ASN A 26 -4.33 -1.10 -1.79
N PHE A 27 -4.77 -0.35 -0.78
CA PHE A 27 -6.19 -0.12 -0.52
C PHE A 27 -6.88 0.56 -1.70
N ILE A 28 -6.28 1.62 -2.25
CA ILE A 28 -6.86 2.35 -3.37
C ILE A 28 -6.96 1.46 -4.61
N VAL A 29 -5.86 0.79 -4.98
CA VAL A 29 -5.82 -0.04 -6.20
C VAL A 29 -6.82 -1.18 -6.10
N VAL A 30 -6.91 -1.87 -4.96
CA VAL A 30 -7.87 -2.96 -4.82
C VAL A 30 -9.30 -2.47 -4.78
N ALA A 31 -9.62 -1.39 -4.03
CA ALA A 31 -10.98 -0.87 -3.99
C ALA A 31 -11.48 -0.41 -5.37
N VAL A 32 -10.63 0.24 -6.15
CA VAL A 32 -10.95 0.65 -7.53
C VAL A 32 -11.08 -0.58 -8.43
N ALA A 33 -10.16 -1.54 -8.34
CA ALA A 33 -10.22 -2.76 -9.14
C ALA A 33 -11.48 -3.59 -8.84
N GLU A 34 -11.84 -3.71 -7.56
CA GLU A 34 -13.04 -4.40 -7.11
C GLU A 34 -14.29 -3.69 -7.65
N SER A 35 -14.38 -2.36 -7.48
CA SER A 35 -15.52 -1.56 -7.96
C SER A 35 -15.75 -1.66 -9.47
N LEU A 36 -14.69 -1.86 -10.27
CA LEU A 36 -14.77 -1.89 -11.74
C LEU A 36 -14.88 -3.31 -12.31
N PHE A 37 -14.30 -4.31 -11.65
CA PHE A 37 -14.07 -5.64 -12.25
C PHE A 37 -14.66 -6.80 -11.42
N VAL A 38 -15.29 -6.52 -10.29
CA VAL A 38 -15.95 -7.51 -9.43
C VAL A 38 -17.44 -7.18 -9.33
N ASN A 39 -18.28 -8.18 -9.58
CA ASN A 39 -19.72 -8.13 -9.39
C ASN A 39 -20.17 -9.36 -8.57
N LYS A 40 -21.38 -9.31 -7.99
CA LYS A 40 -21.94 -10.40 -7.13
C LYS A 40 -21.80 -11.81 -7.70
N HIS A 41 -21.90 -11.97 -9.01
CA HIS A 41 -21.89 -13.28 -9.67
C HIS A 41 -20.60 -13.58 -10.44
N HIS A 42 -19.69 -12.61 -10.60
CA HIS A 42 -18.54 -12.76 -11.47
C HIS A 42 -17.38 -11.86 -11.08
N VAL A 43 -16.18 -12.44 -11.09
CA VAL A 43 -14.91 -11.70 -11.00
C VAL A 43 -14.24 -11.77 -12.36
N SER A 44 -14.06 -10.61 -13.01
CA SER A 44 -13.37 -10.54 -14.29
C SER A 44 -11.94 -11.05 -14.16
N TRP A 45 -11.46 -11.80 -15.16
CA TRP A 45 -10.07 -12.27 -15.18
C TRP A 45 -9.06 -11.10 -15.11
N PHE A 46 -9.44 -9.93 -15.60
CA PHE A 46 -8.62 -8.72 -15.57
C PHE A 46 -8.35 -8.22 -14.13
N PHE A 47 -9.27 -8.45 -13.19
CA PHE A 47 -9.06 -8.17 -11.77
C PHE A 47 -7.81 -8.90 -11.25
N TRP A 48 -7.66 -10.18 -11.59
CA TRP A 48 -6.51 -10.99 -11.16
C TRP A 48 -5.20 -10.50 -11.76
N ILE A 49 -5.21 -9.93 -12.97
CA ILE A 49 -4.02 -9.28 -13.53
C ILE A 49 -3.62 -8.07 -12.67
N ILE A 50 -4.59 -7.22 -12.29
CA ILE A 50 -4.32 -6.04 -11.46
C ILE A 50 -3.73 -6.47 -10.11
N ILE A 51 -4.33 -7.49 -9.46
CA ILE A 51 -3.81 -8.03 -8.20
C ILE A 51 -2.40 -8.61 -8.38
N GLY A 52 -2.14 -9.34 -9.47
CA GLY A 52 -0.82 -9.88 -9.78
C GLY A 52 0.24 -8.77 -9.96
N LEU A 53 -0.09 -7.73 -10.73
CA LEU A 53 0.80 -6.57 -10.91
C LEU A 53 1.02 -5.81 -9.60
N LEU A 54 -0.02 -5.65 -8.79
CA LEU A 54 0.09 -5.03 -7.47
C LEU A 54 1.01 -5.85 -6.55
N ALA A 55 0.90 -7.17 -6.55
CA ALA A 55 1.79 -8.05 -5.79
C ALA A 55 3.26 -7.91 -6.23
N VAL A 56 3.52 -7.84 -7.54
CA VAL A 56 4.86 -7.59 -8.10
C VAL A 56 5.39 -6.22 -7.66
N TYR A 57 4.57 -5.17 -7.77
CA TYR A 57 4.91 -3.82 -7.31
C TYR A 57 5.28 -3.81 -5.82
N ASN A 58 4.49 -4.49 -4.98
CA ASN A 58 4.75 -4.62 -3.55
C ASN A 58 6.08 -5.32 -3.27
N PHE A 59 6.35 -6.44 -3.94
CA PHE A 59 7.60 -7.18 -3.78
C PHE A 59 8.83 -6.32 -4.09
N PHE A 60 8.83 -5.62 -5.24
CA PHE A 60 9.95 -4.77 -5.61
C PHE A 60 10.08 -3.53 -4.70
N THR A 61 8.96 -2.97 -4.23
CA THR A 61 8.97 -1.82 -3.32
C THR A 61 9.56 -2.21 -1.96
N ILE A 62 9.11 -3.32 -1.37
CA ILE A 62 9.66 -3.82 -0.10
C ILE A 62 11.15 -4.14 -0.25
N ARG A 63 11.55 -4.75 -1.38
CA ARG A 63 12.96 -5.03 -1.66
C ARG A 63 13.80 -3.76 -1.76
N LYS A 64 13.29 -2.72 -2.42
CA LYS A 64 13.97 -1.43 -2.60
C LYS A 64 14.15 -0.70 -1.27
N TYR A 65 13.14 -0.70 -0.41
CA TYR A 65 13.13 0.02 0.87
C TYR A 65 13.37 -0.89 2.08
N ARG A 66 14.04 -2.03 1.90
CA ARG A 66 14.26 -3.05 2.95
C ARG A 66 14.76 -2.48 4.28
N GLU A 67 15.64 -1.47 4.22
CA GLU A 67 16.23 -0.84 5.40
C GLU A 67 15.21 -0.05 6.24
N GLU A 68 14.11 0.39 5.63
CA GLU A 68 13.02 1.12 6.30
C GLU A 68 11.94 0.17 6.85
N PHE A 69 11.92 -1.08 6.39
CA PHE A 69 11.02 -2.13 6.87
C PHE A 69 11.57 -2.80 8.15
N ASN A 70 11.42 -2.09 9.26
CA ASN A 70 11.58 -2.66 10.61
C ASN A 70 10.46 -3.64 10.96
N LYS A 71 10.64 -4.43 12.04
CA LYS A 71 9.65 -5.44 12.48
C LYS A 71 8.23 -4.87 12.61
N LEU A 72 8.08 -3.68 13.19
CA LEU A 72 6.79 -3.03 13.34
C LEU A 72 6.14 -2.69 12.00
N THR A 73 6.90 -2.11 11.06
CA THR A 73 6.37 -1.77 9.73
C THR A 73 6.01 -3.01 8.90
N VAL A 74 6.76 -4.11 9.05
CA VAL A 74 6.40 -5.40 8.45
C VAL A 74 5.11 -5.97 9.04
N ILE A 75 4.93 -5.90 10.36
CA ILE A 75 3.69 -6.36 11.02
C ILE A 75 2.51 -5.51 10.57
N SER A 76 2.65 -4.18 10.56
CA SER A 76 1.59 -3.27 10.10
C SER A 76 1.22 -3.52 8.64
N TYR A 77 2.21 -3.75 7.78
CA TYR A 77 1.98 -4.12 6.39
C TYR A 77 1.24 -5.45 6.26
N ALA A 78 1.69 -6.51 6.96
CA ALA A 78 1.05 -7.82 6.91
C ALA A 78 -0.41 -7.77 7.43
N LEU A 79 -0.63 -7.03 8.52
CA LEU A 79 -1.97 -6.79 9.06
C LEU A 79 -2.86 -6.05 8.05
N SER A 80 -2.33 -5.04 7.37
CA SER A 80 -3.07 -4.30 6.35
C SER A 80 -3.53 -5.20 5.20
N VAL A 81 -2.67 -6.11 4.74
CA VAL A 81 -3.01 -7.07 3.69
C VAL A 81 -4.09 -8.03 4.16
N ALA A 82 -4.01 -8.51 5.40
CA ALA A 82 -5.04 -9.38 5.98
C ALA A 82 -6.40 -8.66 6.09
N ILE A 83 -6.42 -7.40 6.52
CA ILE A 83 -7.64 -6.57 6.54
C ILE A 83 -8.20 -6.42 5.12
N LEU A 84 -7.34 -6.17 4.15
CA LEU A 84 -7.73 -5.95 2.76
C LEU A 84 -8.37 -7.20 2.15
N ILE A 85 -7.84 -8.39 2.46
CA ILE A 85 -8.45 -9.67 2.12
C ILE A 85 -9.83 -9.81 2.80
N ALA A 86 -9.94 -9.47 4.09
CA ALA A 86 -11.21 -9.54 4.80
C ALA A 86 -12.27 -8.59 4.21
N VAL A 87 -11.88 -7.38 3.82
CA VAL A 87 -12.78 -6.40 3.16
C VAL A 87 -13.30 -6.94 1.84
N PHE A 88 -12.43 -7.52 1.00
CA PHE A 88 -12.83 -8.14 -0.26
C PHE A 88 -13.90 -9.23 -0.08
N PHE A 89 -13.78 -10.05 0.97
CA PHE A 89 -14.81 -11.06 1.26
C PHE A 89 -16.09 -10.48 1.84
N LEU A 90 -16.02 -9.36 2.56
CA LEU A 90 -17.17 -8.70 3.15
C LEU A 90 -17.99 -7.91 2.13
N MET A 91 -17.35 -7.38 1.09
CA MET A 91 -18.00 -6.63 0.00
C MET A 91 -18.59 -7.51 -1.10
N ARG A 92 -18.25 -8.81 -1.12
CA ARG A 92 -18.75 -9.79 -2.08
C ARG A 92 -20.09 -10.39 -1.67
#